data_AF-A0A1G9WYE3-F1
#
_entry.id   AF-A0A1G9WYE3-F1
#
_cell.length_a   1.000
_cell.length_b   1.000
_cell.length_c   1.000
_cell.angle_alpha   90.00
_cell.angle_beta   90.00
_cell.angle_gamma   90.00
#
_symmetry.space_group_name_H-M   'P 1'
#
loop_
_entity.id
_entity.type
_entity.pdbx_description
1 polymer ?
#
loop_
_entity_poly.entity_id
_entity_poly.type
_entity_poly.pdbx_seq_one_letter_code
_entity_poly.pdbx_strand_id
1 'polypeptide(L)' 'MEKEKKPVHKVQMTEGKRNIIQQLLQEYDIKSAEDIQDALKNLLGGTIKEMMENEMD' A
#
# COMPACT_ATOMS: atom_id res chain seq x y z
N MET A 1 18.47 -18.22 -18.55
CA MET A 1 18.34 -16.77 -18.30
C MET A 1 17.69 -16.59 -16.93
N GLU A 2 18.50 -16.30 -15.91
CA GLU A 2 17.97 -15.98 -14.57
C GLU A 2 17.30 -14.61 -14.65
N LYS A 3 16.02 -14.55 -14.31
CA LYS A 3 15.28 -13.28 -14.25
C LYS A 3 15.95 -12.39 -13.21
N GLU A 4 16.51 -11.25 -13.61
CA GLU A 4 17.03 -10.26 -12.68
C GLU A 4 15.94 -9.92 -11.66
N LYS A 5 16.17 -10.27 -10.39
CA LYS A 5 15.23 -9.97 -9.32
C LYS A 5 15.20 -8.45 -9.17
N LYS A 6 14.04 -7.84 -9.47
CA LYS A 6 13.81 -6.40 -9.23
C LYS A 6 14.29 -6.05 -7.82
N PRO A 7 15.00 -4.94 -7.63
CA PRO A 7 15.51 -4.55 -6.32
C PRO A 7 14.33 -4.48 -5.35
N VAL A 8 14.32 -5.38 -4.36
CA VAL A 8 13.30 -5.37 -3.31
C VAL A 8 13.51 -4.08 -2.54
N HIS A 9 12.60 -3.12 -2.74
CA HIS A 9 12.62 -1.87 -2.00
C HIS A 9 12.36 -2.21 -0.53
N LYS A 10 13.42 -2.28 0.28
CA LYS A 10 13.31 -2.61 1.70
C LYS A 10 12.59 -1.46 2.39
N VAL A 11 11.34 -1.67 2.74
CA VAL A 11 10.57 -0.66 3.47
C VAL A 11 11.10 -0.58 4.88
N GLN A 12 11.74 0.54 5.23
CA GLN A 12 12.06 0.83 6.62
C GLN A 12 10.77 1.21 7.35
N MET A 13 10.42 0.45 8.39
CA MET A 13 9.26 0.71 9.25
C MET A 13 9.57 1.81 10.26
N THR A 14 9.16 3.02 9.93
CA THR A 14 9.10 4.16 10.86
C THR A 14 7.81 4.11 11.67
N GLU A 15 7.74 4.90 12.74
CA GLU A 15 6.54 5.02 13.57
C GLU A 15 5.34 5.52 12.76
N GLY A 16 5.53 6.56 11.93
CA GLY A 16 4.48 7.04 11.04
C GLY A 16 3.92 5.97 10.10
N LYS A 17 4.78 5.12 9.53
CA LYS A 17 4.32 4.00 8.67
C LYS A 17 3.56 2.95 9.46
N ARG A 18 3.94 2.66 10.70
CA ARG A 18 3.19 1.75 11.59
C ARG A 18 1.82 2.30 11.92
N ASN A 19 1.71 3.58 12.24
CA ASN A 19 0.43 4.21 12.56
C ASN A 19 -0.54 4.16 11.37
N ILE A 20 -0.05 4.44 10.15
CA ILE A 20 -0.85 4.32 8.92
C ILE A 20 -1.34 2.88 8.73
N ILE A 21 -0.45 1.89 8.85
CA ILE A 21 -0.85 0.48 8.74
C ILE A 21 -1.89 0.12 9.81
N GLN A 22 -1.71 0.57 11.04
CA GLN A 22 -2.62 0.25 12.14
C GLN A 22 -4.02 0.85 11.92
N GLN A 23 -4.11 2.08 11.42
CA GLN A 23 -5.38 2.70 11.05
C GLN A 23 -6.08 1.93 9.92
N LEU A 24 -5.33 1.52 8.89
CA LEU A 24 -5.88 0.70 7.80
C LEU A 24 -6.39 -0.65 8.29
N LEU A 25 -5.66 -1.31 9.19
CA LEU A 25 -6.12 -2.59 9.77
C LEU A 25 -7.35 -2.44 10.67
N GLN A 26 -7.65 -1.23 11.18
CA GLN A 26 -8.83 -0.95 11.99
C GLN A 26 -10.06 -0.62 11.13
N GLU A 27 -9.86 0.10 10.03
CA GLU A 27 -10.95 0.49 9.12
C GLU A 27 -11.42 -0.66 8.24
N TYR A 28 -10.52 -1.59 7.91
CA TYR A 28 -10.82 -2.78 7.12
C TYR A 28 -11.07 -3.99 8.04
N ASP A 29 -12.08 -4.81 7.73
CA ASP A 29 -12.32 -6.11 8.38
C ASP A 29 -11.30 -7.15 7.91
N ILE A 30 -10.04 -6.97 8.32
CA ILE A 30 -8.90 -7.79 7.90
C ILE A 30 -8.96 -9.16 8.58
N LYS A 31 -9.06 -10.23 7.80
CA LYS A 31 -9.12 -11.62 8.30
C LYS A 31 -7.88 -12.43 7.94
N SER A 32 -7.12 -11.98 6.95
CA SER A 32 -5.97 -12.69 6.41
C SER A 32 -4.86 -11.74 5.92
N ALA A 33 -3.67 -12.28 5.71
CA ALA A 33 -2.57 -11.54 5.09
C ALA A 33 -2.85 -11.15 3.63
N GLU A 34 -3.78 -11.84 2.96
CA GLU A 34 -4.24 -11.52 1.61
C GLU A 34 -5.11 -10.26 1.64
N ASP A 35 -6.03 -10.16 2.60
CA ASP A 35 -6.86 -8.97 2.80
C ASP A 35 -6.00 -7.71 3.05
N ILE A 36 -4.89 -7.85 3.79
CA ILE A 36 -3.94 -6.75 4.02
C ILE A 36 -3.33 -6.30 2.69
N GLN A 37 -2.88 -7.25 1.86
CA GLN A 37 -2.26 -6.91 0.58
C GLN A 37 -3.26 -6.24 -0.35
N ASP A 38 -4.50 -6.71 -0.39
CA ASP A 38 -5.52 -6.16 -1.28
C ASP A 38 -6.03 -4.80 -0.80
N ALA A 39 -6.21 -4.61 0.51
CA ALA A 39 -6.52 -3.30 1.07
C ALA A 39 -5.42 -2.27 0.76
N LEU A 40 -4.15 -2.63 0.94
CA LEU A 40 -3.02 -1.75 0.63
C LEU A 40 -2.91 -1.41 -0.86
N LYS A 41 -3.15 -2.39 -1.76
CA LYS A 41 -3.16 -2.14 -3.21
C LYS A 41 -4.30 -1.21 -3.60
N ASN A 42 -5.50 -1.46 -3.08
CA ASN A 42 -6.70 -0.67 -3.38
C ASN A 42 -6.54 0.76 -2.89
N LEU A 43 -6.07 0.95 -1.66
CA LEU A 43 -5.80 2.27 -1.09
C LEU A 43 -4.80 3.05 -1.95
N LEU A 44 -3.63 2.46 -2.22
CA LEU A 44 -2.59 3.13 -2.98
C LEU A 44 -3.05 3.43 -4.42
N GLY A 45 -3.77 2.51 -5.04
CA GLY A 45 -4.34 2.72 -6.38
C GLY A 45 -5.37 3.85 -6.42
N GLY A 46 -6.24 3.93 -5.40
CA GLY A 46 -7.21 5.02 -5.25
C GLY A 46 -6.53 6.38 -5.08
N THR A 47 -5.53 6.47 -4.19
CA THR A 47 -4.78 7.71 -3.97
C THR A 47 -4.06 8.18 -5.23
N ILE A 48 -3.39 7.27 -5.96
CA ILE A 48 -2.71 7.64 -7.22
C ILE A 48 -3.72 8.13 -8.25
N LYS A 49 -4.89 7.48 -8.35
CA LYS A 49 -5.93 7.89 -9.29
C LYS A 49 -6.45 9.29 -8.97
N GLU A 50 -6.75 9.59 -7.70
CA GLU A 50 -7.14 10.94 -7.28
C GLU A 50 -6.05 11.97 -7.58
N MET A 51 -4.77 11.64 -7.35
CA MET A 51 -3.66 12.53 -7.70
C MET A 51 -3.61 12.81 -9.19
N MET A 52 -3.79 11.79 -10.02
CA MET A 52 -3.82 11.96 -11.48
C MET A 52 -5.02 12.79 -11.94
N GLU A 53 -6.20 12.58 -11.36
CA GLU A 53 -7.41 13.35 -11.70
C GLU A 53 -7.23 14.83 -11.31
N ASN A 54 -6.70 15.11 -10.12
CA ASN A 54 -6.42 16.48 -9.67
C ASN A 54 -5.33 17.20 -10.48
N GLU A 55 -4.42 16.46 -11.12
CA GLU A 55 -3.40 17.02 -12.01
C GLU A 55 -3.92 17.29 -13.44
N MET A 56 -5.08 16.72 -13.80
CA MET A 56 -5.72 16.89 -15.11
C MET A 56 -6.74 18.04 -15.14
N ASP A 57 -7.20 18.51 -13.96
CA ASP A 57 -8.03 19.70 -13.76
C ASP A 57 -7.19 21.00 -13.70
#